data_AF-A0A0F8VQZ5-F1
#
_entry.id   AF-A0A0F8VQZ5-F1
#
_cell.length_a   1.000
_cell.length_b   1.000
_cell.length_c   1.000
_cell.angle_alpha   90.00
_cell.angle_beta   90.00
_cell.angle_gamma   90.00
#
_symmetry.space_group_name_H-M   'P 1'
#
loop_
_entity.id
_entity.type
_entity.pdbx_description
1 polymer ?
#
loop_
_entity_poly.entity_id
_entity_poly.type
_entity_poly.pdbx_seq_one_letter_code
_entity_poly.pdbx_strand_id
1 'polypeptide(L)'
;SEVWAAFLSGYLDTDGDIGPRLVRWTSCNRLLLMDCQHLLAMLGIQSAVNEVRPGQLRLEVRDTVSLRACALSLKSVHSEKQTRLERLKPLVAQDGPAAADRYKFDRVTTVDRLPEQPTIGVEVERLHTHVTDGLITHNTESDAAWLSKDVWDACLADIDVESLRVRRCWGGLDLSSKKDLTALTLVFEPGDDGIWDAITFLWTPKDTLLEREDKDRAPYTQWVRDEHLIAIPGRVIDYGWVAKTIGDVLEDFDLQCIGYDPHKIEYLEAELDDQAIEVDLIPHSQGFYKPKDGIWMPKSVEELEEQLEKRGIRIQRNPVMSWCAAGAVVVMD
;
A
#
# COMPACT_ATOMS: atom_id res chain seq x y z
N SER A 1 19.90 -8.33 -10.45
CA SER A 1 19.37 -9.26 -11.47
C SER A 1 18.18 -10.03 -10.94
N GLU A 2 18.22 -10.52 -9.70
CA GLU A 2 17.12 -11.29 -9.09
C GLU A 2 15.81 -10.49 -8.97
N VAL A 3 15.87 -9.21 -8.59
CA VAL A 3 14.68 -8.33 -8.53
C VAL A 3 14.05 -8.13 -9.91
N TRP A 4 14.86 -7.91 -10.95
CA TRP A 4 14.39 -7.76 -12.34
C TRP A 4 13.67 -9.00 -12.85
N ALA A 5 14.27 -10.16 -12.57
CA ALA A 5 13.67 -11.44 -12.92
C ALA A 5 12.35 -11.68 -12.18
N ALA A 6 12.28 -11.31 -10.89
CA ALA A 6 11.06 -11.43 -10.10
C ALA A 6 9.93 -10.55 -10.66
N PHE A 7 10.21 -9.27 -10.94
CA PHE A 7 9.22 -8.37 -11.56
C PHE A 7 8.74 -8.89 -12.91
N LEU A 8 9.66 -9.22 -13.83
CA LEU A 8 9.31 -9.72 -15.17
C LEU A 8 8.51 -11.01 -15.10
N SER A 9 8.75 -11.85 -14.09
CA SER A 9 7.99 -13.08 -13.85
C SER A 9 6.58 -12.79 -13.35
N GLY A 10 6.43 -11.87 -12.39
CA GLY A 10 5.11 -11.42 -11.93
C GLY A 10 4.29 -10.80 -13.06
N TYR A 11 4.92 -9.95 -13.88
CA TYR A 11 4.25 -9.37 -15.03
C TYR A 11 3.91 -10.42 -16.11
N LEU A 12 4.77 -11.43 -16.30
CA LEU A 12 4.48 -12.55 -17.20
C LEU A 12 3.27 -13.35 -16.72
N ASP A 13 3.06 -13.46 -15.40
CA ASP A 13 1.92 -14.14 -14.81
C ASP A 13 0.62 -13.38 -14.99
N THR A 14 0.63 -12.05 -14.88
CA THR A 14 -0.56 -11.22 -15.06
C THR A 14 -0.94 -11.06 -16.54
N ASP A 15 -0.02 -10.55 -17.37
CA ASP A 15 -0.33 -10.10 -18.75
C ASP A 15 0.61 -10.70 -19.81
N GLY A 16 1.19 -11.84 -19.48
CA GLY A 16 2.10 -12.58 -20.34
C GLY A 16 1.56 -13.90 -20.86
N ASP A 17 2.21 -14.39 -21.90
CA ASP A 17 1.92 -15.69 -22.50
C ASP A 17 3.22 -16.37 -22.96
N ILE A 18 3.23 -17.69 -22.85
CA ILE A 18 4.38 -18.53 -23.19
C ILE A 18 3.90 -19.58 -24.18
N GLY A 19 4.43 -19.49 -25.40
CA GLY A 19 4.27 -20.48 -26.46
C GLY A 19 5.55 -21.29 -26.68
N PRO A 20 5.51 -22.29 -27.59
CA PRO A 20 6.66 -23.17 -27.85
C PRO A 20 7.92 -22.46 -28.38
N ARG A 21 7.75 -21.27 -28.98
CA ARG A 21 8.84 -20.44 -29.55
C ARG A 21 8.58 -18.95 -29.29
N LEU A 22 7.93 -18.63 -28.16
CA LEU A 22 7.53 -17.27 -27.84
C LEU A 22 7.40 -17.12 -26.34
N VAL A 23 7.97 -16.05 -25.80
CA VAL A 23 7.55 -15.49 -24.51
C VAL A 23 7.14 -14.05 -24.79
N ARG A 24 5.98 -13.63 -24.30
CA ARG A 24 5.50 -12.27 -24.53
C ARG A 24 4.84 -11.65 -23.31
N TRP A 25 4.89 -10.32 -23.25
CA TRP A 25 4.14 -9.46 -22.34
C TRP A 25 3.27 -8.51 -23.17
N THR A 26 2.09 -8.17 -22.65
CA THR A 26 1.13 -7.30 -23.33
C THR A 26 0.85 -6.06 -22.50
N SER A 27 0.85 -4.89 -23.14
CA SER A 27 0.44 -3.62 -22.52
C SER A 27 -0.19 -2.68 -23.54
N CYS A 28 -0.99 -1.73 -23.06
CA CYS A 28 -1.33 -0.52 -23.79
C CYS A 28 -0.26 0.59 -23.62
N ASN A 29 0.64 0.48 -22.62
CA ASN A 29 1.67 1.45 -22.32
C ASN A 29 3.00 1.06 -23.01
N ARG A 30 3.46 1.92 -23.94
CA ARG A 30 4.72 1.71 -24.68
C ARG A 30 5.95 1.82 -23.78
N LEU A 31 5.98 2.81 -22.89
CA LEU A 31 7.13 3.08 -22.04
C LEU A 31 7.39 1.91 -21.10
N LEU A 32 6.33 1.36 -20.48
CA LEU A 32 6.44 0.16 -19.66
C LEU A 32 7.07 -1.02 -20.41
N LEU A 33 6.65 -1.26 -21.65
CA LEU A 33 7.22 -2.36 -22.44
C LEU A 33 8.67 -2.09 -22.86
N MET A 34 9.06 -0.83 -23.07
CA MET A 34 10.46 -0.44 -23.33
C MET A 34 11.32 -0.62 -22.08
N ASP A 35 10.83 -0.28 -20.89
CA ASP A 35 11.55 -0.51 -19.64
C ASP A 35 11.71 -2.02 -19.37
N CYS A 36 10.65 -2.80 -19.60
CA CYS A 36 10.74 -4.26 -19.56
C CYS A 36 11.75 -4.81 -20.59
N GLN A 37 11.84 -4.22 -21.78
CA GLN A 37 12.83 -4.59 -22.79
C GLN A 37 14.26 -4.35 -22.27
N HIS A 38 14.51 -3.23 -21.57
CA HIS A 38 15.79 -2.94 -20.93
C HIS A 38 16.11 -3.95 -19.82
N LEU A 39 15.14 -4.28 -18.96
CA LEU A 39 15.32 -5.27 -17.91
C LEU A 39 15.65 -6.66 -18.48
N LEU A 40 14.98 -7.07 -19.56
CA LEU A 40 15.30 -8.31 -20.27
C LEU A 40 16.73 -8.26 -20.83
N ALA A 41 17.14 -7.15 -21.42
CA ALA A 41 18.50 -6.99 -21.91
C ALA A 41 19.56 -7.07 -20.80
N MET A 42 19.28 -6.52 -19.60
CA MET A 42 20.14 -6.68 -18.42
C MET A 42 20.27 -8.14 -17.95
N LEU A 43 19.30 -9.00 -18.30
CA LEU A 43 19.33 -10.45 -18.07
C LEU A 43 19.93 -11.22 -19.27
N GLY A 44 20.45 -10.52 -20.28
CA GLY A 44 20.98 -11.12 -21.51
C GLY A 44 19.91 -11.66 -22.46
N ILE A 45 18.65 -11.25 -22.29
CA ILE A 45 17.50 -11.71 -23.08
C ILE A 45 17.19 -10.65 -24.14
N GLN A 46 17.32 -11.02 -25.42
CA GLN A 46 16.93 -10.16 -26.53
C GLN A 46 15.41 -10.22 -26.74
N SER A 47 14.81 -9.05 -26.97
CA SER A 47 13.37 -8.90 -27.11
C SER A 47 13.02 -7.70 -27.99
N ALA A 48 11.78 -7.65 -28.49
CA ALA A 48 11.28 -6.56 -29.34
C ALA A 48 9.89 -6.11 -28.93
N VAL A 49 9.68 -4.79 -28.85
CA VAL A 49 8.35 -4.19 -28.68
C VAL A 49 7.71 -4.02 -30.06
N ASN A 50 6.56 -4.66 -30.26
CA ASN A 50 5.82 -4.65 -31.52
C ASN A 50 4.39 -4.15 -31.29
N GLU A 51 3.89 -3.33 -32.20
CA GLU A 51 2.48 -2.95 -32.24
C GLU A 51 1.71 -3.92 -33.14
N VAL A 52 0.77 -4.67 -32.56
CA VAL A 52 0.04 -5.70 -33.30
C VAL A 52 -1.27 -5.16 -33.86
N ARG A 53 -1.88 -4.22 -33.13
CA ARG A 53 -3.08 -3.44 -33.50
C ARG A 53 -2.94 -2.05 -32.88
N PRO A 54 -3.63 -1.02 -33.38
CA PRO A 54 -3.61 0.31 -32.78
C PRO A 54 -3.92 0.23 -31.27
N GLY A 55 -2.98 0.67 -30.44
CA GLY A 55 -3.11 0.66 -28.98
C GLY A 55 -2.85 -0.69 -28.28
N GLN A 56 -2.50 -1.75 -29.03
CA GLN A 56 -2.10 -3.05 -28.47
C GLN A 56 -0.64 -3.35 -28.78
N LEU A 57 0.21 -3.15 -27.77
CA LEU A 57 1.64 -3.38 -27.84
C LEU A 57 2.02 -4.70 -27.17
N ARG A 58 3.06 -5.34 -27.70
CA ARG A 58 3.62 -6.58 -27.17
C ARG A 58 5.12 -6.52 -27.12
N LEU A 59 5.69 -6.90 -25.99
CA LEU A 59 7.11 -7.21 -25.87
C LEU A 59 7.28 -8.70 -26.12
N GLU A 60 8.06 -9.08 -27.12
CA GLU A 60 8.19 -10.48 -27.57
C GLU A 60 9.65 -10.95 -27.58
N VAL A 61 9.88 -12.15 -27.05
CA VAL A 61 11.13 -12.91 -27.13
C VAL A 61 10.88 -14.10 -28.05
N ARG A 62 11.69 -14.25 -29.10
CA ARG A 62 11.46 -15.24 -30.16
C ARG A 62 12.68 -16.08 -30.52
N ASP A 63 13.89 -15.59 -30.30
CA ASP A 63 15.09 -16.36 -30.62
C ASP A 63 15.37 -17.44 -29.58
N THR A 64 15.97 -18.53 -30.03
CA THR A 64 16.18 -19.73 -29.23
C THR A 64 17.07 -19.49 -28.00
N VAL A 65 18.05 -18.59 -28.11
CA VAL A 65 19.00 -18.28 -27.02
C VAL A 65 18.28 -17.51 -25.93
N SER A 66 17.55 -16.45 -26.28
CA SER A 66 16.79 -15.62 -25.35
C SER A 66 15.62 -16.37 -24.73
N LEU A 67 14.94 -17.25 -25.48
CA LEU A 67 13.89 -18.11 -24.93
C LEU A 67 14.42 -19.05 -23.85
N ARG A 68 15.61 -19.62 -24.07
CA ARG A 68 16.29 -20.44 -23.06
C ARG A 68 16.71 -19.59 -21.86
N ALA A 69 17.21 -18.37 -22.09
CA ALA A 69 17.55 -17.44 -21.02
C ALA A 69 16.32 -17.03 -20.19
N CYS A 70 15.15 -16.80 -20.81
CA CYS A 70 13.88 -16.62 -20.09
C CYS A 70 13.60 -17.81 -19.16
N ALA A 71 13.76 -19.04 -19.65
CA ALA A 71 13.49 -20.25 -18.87
C ALA A 71 14.45 -20.49 -17.69
N LEU A 72 15.64 -19.90 -17.74
CA LEU A 72 16.64 -19.98 -16.68
C LEU A 72 16.51 -18.83 -15.68
N SER A 73 16.11 -17.66 -16.15
CA SER A 73 16.04 -16.43 -15.35
C SER A 73 14.67 -16.21 -14.70
N LEU A 74 13.57 -16.57 -15.37
CA LEU A 74 12.21 -16.27 -14.91
C LEU A 74 11.59 -17.44 -14.15
N LYS A 75 10.74 -17.13 -13.17
CA LYS A 75 10.02 -18.09 -12.32
C LYS A 75 8.56 -17.65 -12.18
N SER A 76 7.67 -18.35 -12.85
CA SER A 76 6.23 -18.13 -12.79
C SER A 76 5.62 -18.83 -11.57
N VAL A 77 4.72 -18.16 -10.85
CA VAL A 77 3.91 -18.77 -9.79
C VAL A 77 2.71 -19.54 -10.38
N HIS A 78 2.31 -19.23 -11.62
CA HIS A 78 1.25 -19.93 -12.31
C HIS A 78 1.75 -21.27 -12.86
N SER A 79 1.27 -22.38 -12.30
CA SER A 79 1.75 -23.75 -12.57
C SER A 79 1.87 -24.12 -14.06
N GLU A 80 0.87 -23.75 -14.88
CA GLU A 80 0.95 -23.98 -16.33
C GLU A 80 2.04 -23.15 -17.03
N LYS A 81 2.17 -21.87 -16.69
CA LYS A 81 3.16 -20.97 -17.28
C LYS A 81 4.57 -21.40 -16.85
N GLN A 82 4.77 -21.80 -15.59
CA GLN A 82 6.03 -22.40 -15.16
C GLN A 82 6.35 -23.67 -15.95
N THR A 83 5.37 -24.56 -16.15
CA THR A 83 5.56 -25.76 -16.99
C THR A 83 5.95 -25.41 -18.42
N ARG A 84 5.39 -24.35 -18.99
CA ARG A 84 5.72 -23.88 -20.35
C ARG A 84 7.13 -23.25 -20.40
N LEU A 85 7.57 -22.51 -19.38
CA LEU A 85 8.96 -22.04 -19.27
C LEU A 85 9.95 -23.20 -19.21
N GLU A 86 9.66 -24.21 -18.38
CA GLU A 86 10.52 -25.41 -18.27
C GLU A 86 10.71 -26.12 -19.62
N ARG A 87 9.68 -26.15 -20.48
CA ARG A 87 9.75 -26.72 -21.83
C ARG A 87 10.65 -25.96 -22.79
N LEU A 88 11.04 -24.72 -22.47
CA LEU A 88 11.98 -23.93 -23.26
C LEU A 88 13.45 -24.19 -22.88
N LYS A 89 13.74 -24.79 -21.70
CA LYS A 89 15.11 -25.15 -21.27
C LYS A 89 15.89 -26.07 -22.23
N PRO A 90 15.30 -27.12 -22.84
CA PRO A 90 16.01 -28.02 -23.73
C PRO A 90 16.24 -27.43 -25.14
N LEU A 91 15.78 -26.21 -25.41
CA LEU A 91 16.03 -25.55 -26.70
C LEU A 91 17.55 -25.39 -26.91
N VAL A 92 18.07 -26.07 -27.93
CA VAL A 92 19.50 -26.00 -28.31
C VAL A 92 19.71 -24.75 -29.15
N ALA A 93 20.76 -23.97 -28.84
CA ALA A 93 21.21 -22.88 -29.69
C ALA A 93 21.51 -23.45 -31.09
N GLN A 94 20.65 -23.19 -32.06
CA GLN A 94 21.01 -23.38 -33.44
C GLN A 94 21.83 -22.14 -33.84
N ASP A 95 23.14 -22.30 -33.91
CA ASP A 95 23.99 -21.34 -34.60
C ASP A 95 23.61 -21.34 -36.08
N GLY A 96 22.76 -20.40 -36.46
CA GLY A 96 22.30 -20.20 -37.82
C GLY A 96 21.79 -18.78 -38.01
N PRO A 97 22.37 -17.98 -38.92
CA PRO A 97 22.04 -16.55 -39.09
C PRO A 97 20.65 -16.28 -39.72
N ALA A 98 19.70 -17.22 -39.66
CA ALA A 98 18.52 -17.21 -40.53
C ALA A 98 17.23 -16.63 -39.92
N ALA A 99 17.18 -16.30 -38.62
CA ALA A 99 15.98 -15.74 -37.99
C ALA A 99 16.18 -14.34 -37.35
N ALA A 100 17.43 -13.90 -37.18
CA ALA A 100 17.75 -12.59 -36.60
C ALA A 100 17.46 -11.42 -37.55
N ASP A 101 17.33 -11.67 -38.86
CA ASP A 101 17.29 -10.63 -39.89
C ASP A 101 15.88 -10.17 -40.30
N ARG A 102 14.81 -10.75 -39.70
CA ARG A 102 13.42 -10.34 -39.99
C ARG A 102 12.82 -9.35 -39.01
N TYR A 103 13.48 -9.09 -37.90
CA TYR A 103 12.99 -8.21 -36.85
C TYR A 103 14.05 -7.16 -36.58
N LYS A 104 13.69 -5.88 -36.68
CA LYS A 104 14.55 -4.79 -36.23
C LYS A 104 14.61 -4.88 -34.71
N PHE A 105 15.65 -5.49 -34.18
CA PHE A 105 15.95 -5.47 -32.76
C PHE A 105 16.76 -4.20 -32.46
N ASP A 106 16.30 -3.40 -31.51
CA ASP A 106 17.19 -2.45 -30.84
C ASP A 106 18.11 -3.27 -29.96
N ARG A 107 19.33 -3.51 -30.46
CA ARG A 107 20.35 -4.27 -29.75
C ARG A 107 20.97 -3.39 -28.69
N VAL A 108 20.79 -3.75 -27.42
CA VAL A 108 21.54 -3.15 -26.31
C VAL A 108 23.01 -3.48 -26.50
N THR A 109 23.82 -2.47 -26.86
CA THR A 109 25.26 -2.63 -27.14
C THR A 109 26.12 -2.51 -25.90
N THR A 110 25.67 -1.76 -24.90
CA THR A 110 26.37 -1.51 -23.64
C THR A 110 25.34 -1.36 -22.52
N VAL A 111 25.71 -1.81 -21.32
CA VAL A 111 24.95 -1.59 -20.08
C VAL A 111 25.92 -0.98 -19.09
N ASP A 112 25.80 0.33 -18.88
CA ASP A 112 26.62 1.05 -17.91
C ASP A 112 25.88 1.11 -16.57
N ARG A 113 26.50 0.58 -15.52
CA ARG A 113 25.93 0.64 -14.18
C ARG A 113 26.19 2.03 -13.61
N LEU A 114 25.16 2.85 -13.59
CA LEU A 114 25.22 4.18 -13.00
C LEU A 114 25.29 4.08 -11.47
N PRO A 115 25.93 5.05 -10.78
CA PRO A 115 25.85 5.16 -9.32
C PRO A 115 24.40 5.35 -8.88
N GLU A 116 24.08 4.94 -7.64
CA GLU A 116 22.76 5.14 -7.03
C GLU A 116 22.30 6.58 -7.25
N GLN A 117 21.18 6.72 -7.95
CA GLN A 117 20.55 8.00 -8.19
C GLN A 117 19.52 8.26 -7.09
N PRO A 118 19.30 9.52 -6.71
CA PRO A 118 18.20 9.86 -5.82
C PRO A 118 16.87 9.38 -6.43
N THR A 119 16.09 8.65 -5.64
CA THR A 119 14.72 8.30 -6.00
C THR A 119 13.89 9.58 -6.02
N ILE A 120 13.38 9.94 -7.20
CA ILE A 120 12.44 11.05 -7.34
C ILE A 120 11.03 10.46 -7.31
N GLY A 121 10.31 10.70 -6.23
CA GLY A 121 8.87 10.50 -6.19
C GLY A 121 8.22 11.49 -7.15
N VAL A 122 7.66 11.01 -8.26
CA VAL A 122 6.84 11.84 -9.14
C VAL A 122 5.40 11.61 -8.75
N GLU A 123 4.82 12.62 -8.12
CA GLU A 123 3.41 12.67 -7.81
C GLU A 123 2.70 13.41 -8.95
N VAL A 124 1.72 12.74 -9.55
CA VAL A 124 0.82 13.33 -10.53
C VAL A 124 -0.51 13.52 -9.81
N GLU A 125 -1.10 14.72 -9.90
CA GLU A 125 -2.42 14.99 -9.32
C GLU A 125 -3.38 13.82 -9.62
N ARG A 126 -3.98 13.27 -8.55
CA ARG A 126 -4.97 12.17 -8.55
C ARG A 126 -4.45 10.74 -8.74
N LEU A 127 -3.13 10.47 -8.62
CA LEU A 127 -2.60 9.09 -8.61
C LEU A 127 -1.39 8.96 -7.66
N HIS A 128 -1.46 8.05 -6.69
CA HIS A 128 -0.28 7.65 -5.90
C HIS A 128 0.46 6.51 -6.63
N THR A 129 1.69 6.78 -7.06
CA THR A 129 2.56 5.79 -7.70
C THR A 129 3.66 5.39 -6.74
N HIS A 130 3.78 4.10 -6.43
CA HIS A 130 4.96 3.58 -5.75
C HIS A 130 5.99 3.17 -6.83
N VAL A 131 7.23 3.64 -6.69
CA VAL A 131 8.35 3.24 -7.55
C VAL A 131 9.36 2.51 -6.69
N THR A 132 9.42 1.20 -6.85
CA THR A 132 10.52 0.39 -6.32
C THR A 132 11.32 -0.07 -7.52
N ASP A 133 12.62 0.22 -7.54
CA ASP A 133 13.54 -0.24 -8.58
C ASP A 133 13.12 0.14 -10.02
N GLY A 134 12.55 1.34 -10.22
CA GLY A 134 12.23 1.86 -11.56
C GLY A 134 10.96 1.28 -12.21
N LEU A 135 10.10 0.63 -11.41
CA LEU A 135 8.84 0.04 -11.89
C LEU A 135 7.66 0.81 -11.34
N ILE A 136 6.83 1.33 -12.26
CA ILE A 136 5.59 2.05 -11.97
C ILE A 136 4.46 1.01 -11.90
N THR A 137 3.89 0.81 -10.71
CA THR A 137 2.60 0.13 -10.58
C THR A 137 1.50 1.16 -10.47
N HIS A 138 0.57 1.19 -11.42
CA HIS A 138 -0.64 2.00 -11.32
C HIS A 138 -1.63 1.32 -10.36
N ASN A 139 -2.17 2.08 -9.41
CA ASN A 139 -3.41 1.74 -8.74
C ASN A 139 -4.50 2.66 -9.29
N THR A 140 -5.60 2.09 -9.79
CA THR A 140 -6.80 2.83 -10.17
C THR A 140 -7.51 3.31 -8.90
N GLU A 141 -7.71 4.61 -8.72
CA GLU A 141 -8.71 5.09 -7.77
C GLU A 141 -10.08 4.54 -8.17
N SER A 142 -10.85 4.09 -7.18
CA SER A 142 -12.28 3.86 -7.35
C SER A 142 -12.99 5.21 -7.39
N ASP A 143 -13.93 5.42 -8.31
CA ASP A 143 -14.80 6.61 -8.44
C ASP A 143 -15.65 6.95 -7.18
N ALA A 144 -15.41 6.31 -6.04
CA ALA A 144 -16.18 6.38 -4.80
C ALA A 144 -15.42 6.94 -3.58
N ALA A 145 -14.17 7.42 -3.73
CA ALA A 145 -13.39 7.92 -2.60
C ALA A 145 -14.07 9.13 -1.92
N TRP A 146 -14.12 9.11 -0.57
CA TRP A 146 -14.77 10.13 0.25
C TRP A 146 -14.06 11.49 0.21
N LEU A 147 -12.74 11.50 0.36
CA LEU A 147 -11.94 12.73 0.41
C LEU A 147 -11.01 12.83 -0.79
N SER A 148 -10.90 14.03 -1.37
CA SER A 148 -9.83 14.30 -2.33
C SER A 148 -8.47 14.26 -1.64
N LYS A 149 -7.47 13.69 -2.32
CA LYS A 149 -6.10 13.61 -1.82
C LYS A 149 -5.53 14.98 -1.44
N ASP A 150 -5.80 16.02 -2.24
CA ASP A 150 -5.24 17.36 -1.98
C ASP A 150 -5.75 17.98 -0.68
N VAL A 151 -7.02 17.71 -0.31
CA VAL A 151 -7.61 18.17 0.96
C VAL A 151 -6.95 17.44 2.14
N TRP A 152 -6.77 16.12 2.02
CA TRP A 152 -6.10 15.32 3.05
C TRP A 152 -4.64 15.75 3.26
N ASP A 153 -3.88 15.84 2.17
CA ASP A 153 -2.45 16.15 2.22
C ASP A 153 -2.17 17.57 2.74
N ALA A 154 -3.07 18.52 2.48
CA ALA A 154 -2.99 19.87 3.02
C ALA A 154 -3.11 19.91 4.56
N CYS A 155 -3.63 18.86 5.18
CA CYS A 155 -3.75 18.72 6.63
C CYS A 155 -2.61 17.90 7.24
N LEU A 156 -1.73 17.26 6.45
CA LEU A 156 -0.62 16.47 6.98
C LEU A 156 0.51 17.35 7.52
N ALA A 157 0.92 17.09 8.76
CA ALA A 157 2.01 17.81 9.43
C ALA A 157 2.94 16.85 10.18
N ASP A 158 4.17 17.31 10.42
CA ASP A 158 5.04 16.71 11.42
C ASP A 158 4.73 17.39 12.76
N ILE A 159 4.17 16.63 13.70
CA ILE A 159 3.68 17.13 14.98
C ILE A 159 4.69 16.77 16.07
N ASP A 160 5.10 17.77 16.84
CA ASP A 160 5.92 17.56 18.04
C ASP A 160 5.04 17.03 19.17
N VAL A 161 5.11 15.72 19.41
CA VAL A 161 4.29 15.01 20.41
C VAL A 161 4.48 15.60 21.81
N GLU A 162 5.68 16.08 22.14
CA GLU A 162 5.96 16.64 23.47
C GLU A 162 5.15 17.91 23.72
N SER A 163 4.94 18.72 22.68
CA SER A 163 4.13 19.94 22.76
C SER A 163 2.64 19.66 23.05
N LEU A 164 2.18 18.43 22.83
CA LEU A 164 0.77 18.06 22.99
C LEU A 164 0.42 17.72 24.44
N ARG A 165 1.40 17.39 25.29
CA ARG A 165 1.21 16.94 26.68
C ARG A 165 0.45 17.94 27.57
N VAL A 166 0.49 19.23 27.23
CA VAL A 166 -0.16 20.30 27.98
C VAL A 166 -1.60 20.58 27.55
N ARG A 167 -2.10 19.85 26.54
CA ARG A 167 -3.42 20.07 25.94
C ARG A 167 -4.35 18.92 26.24
N ARG A 168 -5.63 19.25 26.41
CA ARG A 168 -6.69 18.25 26.49
C ARG A 168 -6.84 17.53 25.17
N CYS A 169 -7.14 16.24 25.22
CA CYS A 169 -7.43 15.46 24.04
C CYS A 169 -8.61 14.50 24.21
N TRP A 170 -9.13 14.05 23.08
CA TRP A 170 -10.20 13.08 22.97
C TRP A 170 -9.76 11.94 22.06
N GLY A 171 -10.09 10.71 22.44
CA GLY A 171 -9.78 9.52 21.67
C GLY A 171 -10.94 9.08 20.77
N GLY A 172 -10.62 8.58 19.59
CA GLY A 172 -11.50 7.76 18.76
C GLY A 172 -10.87 6.38 18.56
N LEU A 173 -11.58 5.34 18.97
CA LEU A 173 -11.11 3.95 18.95
C LEU A 173 -11.93 3.11 17.96
N ASP A 174 -11.21 2.46 17.04
CA ASP A 174 -11.75 1.47 16.11
C ASP A 174 -11.09 0.11 16.35
N LEU A 175 -11.88 -0.87 16.81
CA LEU A 175 -11.42 -2.20 17.19
C LEU A 175 -11.56 -3.20 16.05
N SER A 176 -10.47 -3.88 15.72
CA SER A 176 -10.46 -4.79 14.58
C SER A 176 -10.99 -6.18 14.89
N SER A 177 -11.56 -6.83 13.88
CA SER A 177 -12.21 -8.13 14.09
C SER A 177 -11.21 -9.29 14.12
N LYS A 178 -10.54 -9.53 12.98
CA LYS A 178 -9.58 -10.63 12.74
C LYS A 178 -8.45 -10.25 11.80
N LYS A 179 -8.71 -9.38 10.82
CA LYS A 179 -7.77 -9.09 9.72
C LYS A 179 -7.60 -7.59 9.45
N ASP A 180 -8.33 -6.75 10.15
CA ASP A 180 -8.33 -5.31 9.93
C ASP A 180 -7.34 -4.64 10.88
N LEU A 181 -7.05 -3.36 10.63
CA LEU A 181 -6.25 -2.54 11.55
C LEU A 181 -7.09 -2.21 12.79
N THR A 182 -6.46 -2.15 13.96
CA THR A 182 -7.03 -1.44 15.12
C THR A 182 -6.42 -0.05 15.15
N ALA A 183 -7.20 0.98 15.47
CA ALA A 183 -6.74 2.36 15.48
C ALA A 183 -7.21 3.09 16.73
N LEU A 184 -6.33 3.88 17.33
CA LEU A 184 -6.65 4.86 18.37
C LEU A 184 -6.13 6.22 17.89
N THR A 185 -7.04 7.12 17.54
CA THR A 185 -6.69 8.50 17.17
C THR A 185 -6.95 9.42 18.35
N LEU A 186 -5.95 10.19 18.77
CA LEU A 186 -6.11 11.27 19.73
C LEU A 186 -6.20 12.58 18.98
N VAL A 187 -7.23 13.37 19.30
CA VAL A 187 -7.42 14.72 18.77
C VAL A 187 -7.27 15.71 19.92
N PHE A 188 -6.30 16.61 19.80
CA PHE A 188 -5.93 17.59 20.81
C PHE A 188 -6.57 18.93 20.53
N GLU A 189 -6.98 19.63 21.59
CA GLU A 189 -7.61 20.94 21.49
C GLU A 189 -6.74 21.94 20.71
N PRO A 190 -7.35 22.99 20.11
CA PRO A 190 -6.64 23.95 19.30
C PRO A 190 -5.45 24.58 20.03
N GLY A 191 -4.33 24.71 19.35
CA GLY A 191 -3.21 25.53 19.82
C GLY A 191 -3.56 27.02 19.80
N ASP A 192 -2.58 27.87 20.13
CA ASP A 192 -2.72 29.34 20.05
C ASP A 192 -3.05 29.83 18.63
N ASP A 193 -2.73 29.03 17.62
CA ASP A 193 -3.06 29.25 16.21
C ASP A 193 -4.52 28.90 15.85
N GLY A 194 -5.28 28.33 16.78
CA GLY A 194 -6.66 27.90 16.57
C GLY A 194 -6.80 26.60 15.80
N ILE A 195 -5.72 25.82 15.63
CA ILE A 195 -5.69 24.60 14.84
C ILE A 195 -5.61 23.36 15.75
N TRP A 196 -6.50 22.40 15.51
CA TRP A 196 -6.51 21.09 16.18
C TRP A 196 -5.32 20.24 15.71
N ASP A 197 -4.86 19.30 16.52
CA ASP A 197 -3.87 18.30 16.10
C ASP A 197 -4.38 16.89 16.33
N ALA A 198 -4.00 15.96 15.46
CA ALA A 198 -4.35 14.55 15.60
C ALA A 198 -3.12 13.65 15.43
N ILE A 199 -2.97 12.69 16.34
CA ILE A 199 -1.99 11.60 16.23
C ILE A 199 -2.73 10.27 16.31
N THR A 200 -2.23 9.25 15.60
CA THR A 200 -2.90 7.94 15.56
C THR A 200 -1.92 6.82 15.87
N PHE A 201 -2.32 5.95 16.79
CA PHE A 201 -1.71 4.66 17.04
C PHE A 201 -2.43 3.61 16.19
N LEU A 202 -1.67 2.80 15.47
CA LEU A 202 -2.20 1.79 14.56
C LEU A 202 -1.59 0.44 14.88
N TRP A 203 -2.43 -0.59 14.95
CA TRP A 203 -2.00 -1.96 15.25
C TRP A 203 -2.41 -2.96 14.17
N THR A 204 -1.57 -3.99 14.02
CA THR A 204 -1.79 -5.11 13.12
C THR A 204 -1.27 -6.42 13.73
N PRO A 205 -1.87 -7.60 13.44
CA PRO A 205 -1.29 -8.88 13.82
C PRO A 205 -0.03 -9.21 13.01
N LYS A 206 1.10 -9.38 13.70
CA LYS A 206 2.43 -9.62 13.12
C LYS A 206 2.49 -10.87 12.24
N ASP A 207 1.80 -11.94 12.63
CA ASP A 207 1.92 -13.24 11.95
C ASP A 207 1.17 -13.29 10.61
N THR A 208 0.46 -12.22 10.26
CA THR A 208 -0.35 -12.12 9.03
C THR A 208 0.16 -11.06 8.05
N LEU A 209 1.27 -10.38 8.36
CA LEU A 209 1.79 -9.25 7.57
C LEU A 209 1.99 -9.59 6.08
N LEU A 210 2.68 -10.70 5.78
CA LEU A 210 2.95 -11.10 4.39
C LEU A 210 1.68 -11.50 3.63
N GLU A 211 0.75 -12.20 4.30
CA GLU A 211 -0.54 -12.56 3.70
C GLU A 211 -1.36 -11.31 3.35
N ARG A 212 -1.33 -10.29 4.22
CA ARG A 212 -2.02 -9.00 4.02
C ARG A 212 -1.36 -8.13 2.98
N GLU A 213 -0.03 -8.11 2.93
CA GLU A 213 0.73 -7.35 1.93
C GLU A 213 0.45 -7.85 0.50
N ASP A 214 0.37 -9.17 0.30
CA ASP A 214 -0.05 -9.72 -1.00
C ASP A 214 -1.52 -9.41 -1.33
N LYS A 215 -2.42 -9.56 -0.34
CA LYS A 215 -3.86 -9.37 -0.53
C LYS A 215 -4.25 -7.91 -0.78
N ASP A 216 -3.82 -7.01 0.08
CA ASP A 216 -4.23 -5.60 0.07
C ASP A 216 -3.31 -4.74 -0.81
N ARG A 217 -2.23 -5.33 -1.34
CA ARG A 217 -1.22 -4.65 -2.17
C ARG A 217 -0.65 -3.40 -1.49
N ALA A 218 -0.46 -3.48 -0.17
CA ALA A 218 0.02 -2.42 0.68
C ALA A 218 1.27 -2.87 1.46
N PRO A 219 2.30 -2.03 1.63
CA PRO A 219 3.61 -2.44 2.14
C PRO A 219 3.64 -2.54 3.68
N TYR A 220 2.81 -3.41 4.26
CA TYR A 220 2.71 -3.58 5.72
C TYR A 220 4.04 -3.85 6.39
N THR A 221 4.90 -4.69 5.78
CA THR A 221 6.21 -5.01 6.35
C THR A 221 7.12 -3.77 6.41
N GLN A 222 7.04 -2.89 5.42
CA GLN A 222 7.74 -1.59 5.42
C GLN A 222 7.22 -0.69 6.53
N TRP A 223 5.90 -0.54 6.64
CA TRP A 223 5.29 0.34 7.64
C TRP A 223 5.62 -0.06 9.07
N VAL A 224 5.72 -1.36 9.34
CA VAL A 224 6.17 -1.86 10.64
C VAL A 224 7.65 -1.56 10.88
N ARG A 225 8.50 -1.75 9.87
CA ARG A 225 9.94 -1.46 9.97
C ARG A 225 10.22 0.03 10.22
N ASP A 226 9.41 0.90 9.62
CA ASP A 226 9.54 2.37 9.72
C ASP A 226 8.74 2.94 10.91
N GLU A 227 8.23 2.06 11.79
CA GLU A 227 7.51 2.43 13.02
C GLU A 227 6.21 3.22 12.78
N HIS A 228 5.66 3.16 11.57
CA HIS A 228 4.34 3.73 11.24
C HIS A 228 3.17 2.81 11.64
N LEU A 229 3.45 1.54 11.91
CA LEU A 229 2.46 0.51 12.25
C LEU A 229 2.99 -0.44 13.33
N ILE A 230 2.22 -0.63 14.39
CA ILE A 230 2.62 -1.49 15.53
C ILE A 230 2.19 -2.93 15.25
N ALA A 231 3.16 -3.84 15.10
CA ALA A 231 2.89 -5.25 14.86
C ALA A 231 2.85 -6.06 16.17
N ILE A 232 1.65 -6.46 16.58
CA ILE A 232 1.42 -7.27 17.79
C ILE A 232 1.64 -8.76 17.48
N PRO A 233 2.44 -9.50 18.28
CA PRO A 233 2.65 -10.93 18.07
C PRO A 233 1.34 -11.72 18.01
N GLY A 234 1.25 -12.70 17.10
CA GLY A 234 0.06 -13.51 16.91
C GLY A 234 -0.72 -13.20 15.63
N ARG A 235 -1.78 -13.97 15.41
CA ARG A 235 -2.66 -13.87 14.22
C ARG A 235 -3.88 -12.97 14.42
N VAL A 236 -4.14 -12.53 15.65
CA VAL A 236 -5.22 -11.60 16.03
C VAL A 236 -4.60 -10.57 16.97
N ILE A 237 -5.14 -9.35 16.98
CA ILE A 237 -4.70 -8.31 17.92
C ILE A 237 -5.19 -8.70 19.32
N ASP A 238 -4.24 -8.84 20.23
CA ASP A 238 -4.51 -8.94 21.66
C ASP A 238 -4.77 -7.53 22.21
N TYR A 239 -5.98 -7.31 22.73
CA TYR A 239 -6.40 -6.00 23.23
C TYR A 239 -5.70 -5.59 24.51
N GLY A 240 -4.99 -6.50 25.20
CA GLY A 240 -4.11 -6.13 26.31
C GLY A 240 -3.04 -5.12 25.90
N TRP A 241 -2.55 -5.19 24.65
CA TRP A 241 -1.62 -4.19 24.11
C TRP A 241 -2.29 -2.83 23.87
N VAL A 242 -3.55 -2.83 23.45
CA VAL A 242 -4.32 -1.60 23.22
C VAL A 242 -4.66 -0.93 24.55
N ALA A 243 -5.13 -1.71 25.53
CA ALA A 243 -5.36 -1.27 26.90
C ALA A 243 -4.10 -0.65 27.50
N LYS A 244 -2.95 -1.32 27.35
CA LYS A 244 -1.67 -0.78 27.80
C LYS A 244 -1.35 0.59 27.18
N THR A 245 -1.53 0.73 25.86
CA THR A 245 -1.31 2.03 25.20
C THR A 245 -2.30 3.09 25.68
N ILE A 246 -3.54 2.74 25.99
CA ILE A 246 -4.48 3.68 26.62
C ILE A 246 -3.96 4.13 27.99
N GLY A 247 -3.39 3.21 28.79
CA GLY A 247 -2.71 3.53 30.04
C GLY A 247 -1.54 4.50 29.84
N ASP A 248 -0.64 4.19 28.90
CA ASP A 248 0.49 5.06 28.55
C ASP A 248 -0.01 6.46 28.11
N VAL A 249 -1.11 6.54 27.36
CA VAL A 249 -1.74 7.80 26.92
C VAL A 249 -2.32 8.60 28.08
N LEU A 250 -2.95 7.95 29.06
CA LEU A 250 -3.48 8.60 30.27
C LEU A 250 -2.36 9.16 31.16
N GLU A 251 -1.21 8.49 31.19
CA GLU A 251 -0.02 9.00 31.89
C GLU A 251 0.59 10.21 31.15
N ASP A 252 0.58 10.16 29.82
CA ASP A 252 1.29 11.13 28.98
C ASP A 252 0.47 12.39 28.63
N PHE A 253 -0.87 12.28 28.56
CA PHE A 253 -1.76 13.31 28.05
C PHE A 253 -3.01 13.50 28.92
N ASP A 254 -3.61 14.70 28.86
CA ASP A 254 -4.89 15.01 29.51
C ASP A 254 -6.08 14.47 28.68
N LEU A 255 -6.20 13.15 28.61
CA LEU A 255 -7.24 12.44 27.87
C LEU A 255 -8.58 12.54 28.60
N GLN A 256 -9.57 13.14 27.94
CA GLN A 256 -10.88 13.39 28.54
C GLN A 256 -11.82 12.18 28.43
N CYS A 257 -11.90 11.58 27.24
CA CYS A 257 -12.68 10.37 26.99
C CYS A 257 -12.31 9.75 25.63
N ILE A 258 -12.77 8.52 25.40
CA ILE A 258 -12.61 7.79 24.14
C ILE A 258 -14.00 7.45 23.58
N GLY A 259 -14.29 7.92 22.37
CA GLY A 259 -15.40 7.43 21.56
C GLY A 259 -15.06 6.07 20.93
N TYR A 260 -15.97 5.11 20.99
CA TYR A 260 -15.71 3.74 20.49
C TYR A 260 -16.91 3.12 19.78
N ASP A 261 -16.67 2.23 18.82
CA ASP A 261 -17.72 1.35 18.28
C ASP A 261 -18.06 0.26 19.33
N PRO A 262 -19.34 0.12 19.75
CA PRO A 262 -19.76 -0.93 20.67
C PRO A 262 -19.40 -2.36 20.27
N HIS A 263 -19.10 -2.61 19.00
CA HIS A 263 -18.68 -3.93 18.56
C HIS A 263 -17.35 -4.36 19.22
N LYS A 264 -17.37 -5.48 19.96
CA LYS A 264 -16.21 -6.11 20.63
C LYS A 264 -15.58 -5.29 21.76
N ILE A 265 -16.23 -4.23 22.22
CA ILE A 265 -15.71 -3.44 23.34
C ILE A 265 -15.55 -4.28 24.60
N GLU A 266 -16.39 -5.30 24.80
CA GLU A 266 -16.38 -6.12 26.03
C GLU A 266 -15.04 -6.84 26.26
N TYR A 267 -14.29 -7.13 25.18
CA TYR A 267 -12.96 -7.72 25.28
C TYR A 267 -11.91 -6.70 25.70
N LEU A 268 -12.04 -5.44 25.28
CA LEU A 268 -11.13 -4.38 25.71
C LEU A 268 -11.42 -3.96 27.15
N GLU A 269 -12.69 -3.85 27.55
CA GLU A 269 -13.08 -3.54 28.93
C GLU A 269 -12.48 -4.54 29.92
N ALA A 270 -12.51 -5.83 29.59
CA ALA A 270 -11.88 -6.86 30.42
C ALA A 270 -10.36 -6.66 30.59
N GLU A 271 -9.66 -6.21 29.54
CA GLU A 271 -8.22 -5.94 29.58
C GLU A 271 -7.89 -4.64 30.32
N LEU A 272 -8.74 -3.62 30.20
CA LEU A 272 -8.64 -2.38 30.98
C LEU A 272 -8.81 -2.67 32.47
N ASP A 273 -9.79 -3.50 32.83
CA ASP A 273 -10.05 -3.94 34.21
C ASP A 273 -8.87 -4.75 34.78
N ASP A 274 -8.32 -5.71 34.02
CA ASP A 274 -7.18 -6.53 34.45
C ASP A 274 -5.92 -5.68 34.71
N GLN A 275 -5.74 -4.61 33.92
CA GLN A 275 -4.63 -3.67 34.05
C GLN A 275 -4.91 -2.49 35.01
N ALA A 276 -6.10 -2.45 35.62
CA ALA A 276 -6.56 -1.36 36.50
C ALA A 276 -6.47 0.04 35.84
N ILE A 277 -6.87 0.12 34.56
CA ILE A 277 -6.88 1.35 33.78
C ILE A 277 -8.31 1.90 33.73
N GLU A 278 -8.51 3.09 34.30
CA GLU A 278 -9.79 3.79 34.29
C GLU A 278 -9.80 4.87 33.21
N VAL A 279 -10.75 4.77 32.27
CA VAL A 279 -10.95 5.76 31.18
C VAL A 279 -12.43 5.93 30.89
N ASP A 280 -12.85 7.18 30.62
CA ASP A 280 -14.22 7.47 30.21
C ASP A 280 -14.46 7.01 28.77
N LEU A 281 -15.32 6.00 28.59
CA LEU A 281 -15.69 5.45 27.29
C LEU A 281 -17.10 5.94 26.88
N ILE A 282 -17.22 6.45 25.65
CA ILE A 282 -18.49 6.94 25.09
C ILE A 282 -18.86 6.12 23.84
N PRO A 283 -20.02 5.44 23.82
CA PRO A 283 -20.42 4.66 22.66
C PRO A 283 -20.71 5.57 21.46
N HIS A 284 -20.15 5.20 20.32
CA HIS A 284 -20.32 5.84 19.01
C HIS A 284 -20.65 4.77 17.97
N SER A 285 -21.94 4.46 17.84
CA SER A 285 -22.38 3.42 16.90
C SER A 285 -22.16 3.81 15.45
N GLN A 286 -21.71 2.87 14.63
CA GLN A 286 -21.69 3.02 13.18
C GLN A 286 -23.11 3.10 12.58
N GLY A 287 -23.24 3.84 11.48
CA GLY A 287 -24.49 3.99 10.71
C GLY A 287 -25.26 5.30 10.96
N PHE A 288 -26.48 5.39 10.43
CA PHE A 288 -27.28 6.63 10.40
C PHE A 288 -28.14 6.88 11.65
N TYR A 289 -28.05 6.03 12.67
CA TYR A 289 -28.84 6.20 13.88
C TYR A 289 -28.41 7.45 14.64
N LYS A 290 -29.34 8.40 14.78
CA LYS A 290 -29.13 9.60 15.59
C LYS A 290 -29.62 9.36 17.03
N PRO A 291 -28.72 9.31 18.03
CA PRO A 291 -29.12 9.22 19.43
C PRO A 291 -29.74 10.55 19.88
N LYS A 292 -30.53 10.48 20.96
CA LYS A 292 -31.15 11.67 21.57
C LYS A 292 -30.10 12.60 22.18
N ASP A 293 -29.11 12.01 22.84
CA ASP A 293 -27.97 12.66 23.47
C ASP A 293 -26.71 11.84 23.09
N GLY A 294 -25.61 12.49 22.71
CA GLY A 294 -24.34 11.82 22.35
C GLY A 294 -23.83 12.13 20.94
N ILE A 295 -22.84 11.33 20.52
CA ILE A 295 -22.15 11.43 19.24
C ILE A 295 -22.69 10.37 18.25
N TRP A 296 -22.65 10.65 16.94
CA TRP A 296 -23.11 9.74 15.89
C TRP A 296 -22.38 9.98 14.57
N MET A 297 -22.25 8.92 13.76
CA MET A 297 -21.36 8.90 12.60
C MET A 297 -21.58 10.04 11.59
N PRO A 298 -22.79 10.29 11.04
CA PRO A 298 -22.97 11.33 10.03
C PRO A 298 -22.49 12.72 10.47
N LYS A 299 -22.83 13.14 11.69
CA LYS A 299 -22.34 14.43 12.21
C LYS A 299 -20.83 14.43 12.45
N SER A 300 -20.26 13.32 12.93
CA SER A 300 -18.81 13.21 13.10
C SER A 300 -18.06 13.28 11.77
N VAL A 301 -18.63 12.70 10.71
CA VAL A 301 -18.11 12.81 9.34
C VAL A 301 -18.20 14.25 8.86
N GLU A 302 -19.38 14.89 8.95
CA GLU A 302 -19.58 16.29 8.56
C GLU A 302 -18.61 17.25 9.29
N GLU A 303 -18.44 17.09 10.61
CA GLU A 303 -17.52 17.92 11.40
C GLU A 303 -16.06 17.69 10.99
N LEU A 304 -15.66 16.45 10.68
CA LEU A 304 -14.31 16.15 10.19
C LEU A 304 -14.08 16.73 8.78
N GLU A 305 -15.04 16.60 7.87
CA GLU A 305 -14.99 17.23 6.54
C GLU A 305 -14.77 18.73 6.65
N GLU A 306 -15.55 19.42 7.49
CA GLU A 306 -15.42 20.87 7.68
C GLU A 306 -14.02 21.25 8.18
N GLN A 307 -13.46 20.50 9.14
CA GLN A 307 -12.10 20.75 9.64
C GLN A 307 -11.04 20.52 8.58
N LEU A 308 -11.18 19.47 7.76
CA LEU A 308 -10.25 19.19 6.67
C LEU A 308 -10.30 20.28 5.59
N GLU A 309 -11.51 20.68 5.15
CA GLU A 309 -11.68 21.70 4.11
C GLU A 309 -11.10 23.06 4.52
N LYS A 310 -11.36 23.49 5.77
CA LYS A 310 -10.83 24.77 6.28
C LYS A 310 -9.40 24.70 6.78
N ARG A 311 -8.75 23.52 6.71
CA ARG A 311 -7.41 23.25 7.28
C ARG A 311 -7.35 23.61 8.77
N GLY A 312 -8.45 23.34 9.48
CA GLY A 312 -8.60 23.56 10.91
C GLY A 312 -8.00 22.45 11.77
N ILE A 313 -7.50 21.38 11.15
CA ILE A 313 -6.82 20.27 11.83
C ILE A 313 -5.51 19.91 11.12
N ARG A 314 -4.48 19.62 11.92
CA ARG A 314 -3.23 18.99 11.49
C ARG A 314 -3.27 17.52 11.88
N ILE A 315 -2.92 16.65 10.94
CA ILE A 315 -2.88 15.20 11.13
C ILE A 315 -1.41 14.77 11.04
N GLN A 316 -0.94 14.04 12.04
CA GLN A 316 0.43 13.51 12.04
C GLN A 316 0.66 12.69 10.78
N ARG A 317 1.73 13.01 10.06
CA ARG A 317 2.13 12.28 8.86
C ARG A 317 2.37 10.81 9.20
N ASN A 318 1.49 9.95 8.68
CA ASN A 318 1.60 8.51 8.75
C ASN A 318 1.06 7.89 7.44
N PRO A 319 1.88 7.16 6.66
CA PRO A 319 1.47 6.60 5.37
C PRO A 319 0.33 5.58 5.48
N VAL A 320 0.19 4.90 6.63
CA VAL A 320 -0.91 3.97 6.88
C VAL A 320 -2.22 4.72 7.04
N MET A 321 -2.22 5.84 7.78
CA MET A 321 -3.41 6.70 7.90
C MET A 321 -3.81 7.29 6.55
N SER A 322 -2.86 7.77 5.75
CA SER A 322 -3.16 8.25 4.39
C SER A 322 -3.73 7.14 3.50
N TRP A 323 -3.25 5.89 3.64
CA TRP A 323 -3.81 4.75 2.93
C TRP A 323 -5.25 4.44 3.36
N CYS A 324 -5.54 4.49 4.67
CA CYS A 324 -6.89 4.34 5.21
C CYS A 324 -7.83 5.45 4.71
N ALA A 325 -7.39 6.71 4.74
CA ALA A 325 -8.17 7.85 4.27
C ALA A 325 -8.48 7.76 2.77
N ALA A 326 -7.50 7.36 1.94
CA ALA A 326 -7.69 7.18 0.50
C ALA A 326 -8.67 6.03 0.16
N GLY A 327 -8.75 5.02 1.02
CA GLY A 327 -9.68 3.89 0.86
C GLY A 327 -11.08 4.14 1.44
N ALA A 328 -11.29 5.27 2.14
CA ALA A 328 -12.56 5.56 2.79
C ALA A 328 -13.64 5.93 1.77
N VAL A 329 -14.84 5.37 1.96
CA VAL A 329 -16.02 5.63 1.14
C VAL A 329 -17.17 5.94 2.09
N VAL A 330 -17.86 7.05 1.84
CA VAL A 330 -19.08 7.40 2.58
C VAL A 330 -20.29 6.96 1.77
N VAL A 331 -21.19 6.23 2.43
CA VAL A 331 -22.50 5.91 1.88
C VAL A 331 -23.47 6.99 2.37
N MET A 332 -24.19 7.61 1.43
CA MET A 332 -25.29 8.51 1.75
C MET A 332 -26.60 7.72 1.70
N ASP A 333 -27.50 7.99 2.65
CA ASP A 333 -28.83 7.39 2.77
C ASP A 333 -29.79 7.81 1.64
#